data_AF-A0A2G9Z5C6-F1
#
_entry.id   AF-A0A2G9Z5C6-F1
#
_cell.length_a   1.000
_cell.length_b   1.000
_cell.length_c   1.000
_cell.angle_alpha   90.00
_cell.angle_beta   90.00
_cell.angle_gamma   90.00
#
_symmetry.space_group_name_H-M   'P 1'
#
loop_
_entity.id
_entity.type
_entity.pdbx_description
1 polymer ?
#
loop_
_entity_poly.entity_id
_entity_poly.type
_entity_poly.pdbx_seq_one_letter_code
_entity_poly.pdbx_strand_id
1 'polypeptide(L)'
;MGQGKKEEIFLENSIAQVYRLKISKAFWDKMQTGKITEKLIAGKLGLAIGTDFFSDTETGHKLLKGIDIGRWKIKSNRWLKNKQKLKWKQVEAFLKPKIIAQRLVAHIENPVPHIKITACYDREGIIMTNTLMSFELDERIFPEFWLAYLNSSFVSWYGYNFIYARAIRGMDLYNFYIQQIPIPRNIFEQRVQDKFIKIVSDIENIVSSSNYKTNIEKQTQVKEYEKQIDQTVYGLYDLTEDEIKIIEGKDA
;
A
#
# COMPACT_ATOMS: atom_id res chain seq x y z
N MET A 1 -29.47 1.85 34.48
CA MET A 1 -28.38 2.34 33.60
C MET A 1 -27.13 1.58 33.97
N GLY A 2 -26.74 0.57 33.18
CA GLY A 2 -25.58 -0.27 33.52
C GLY A 2 -24.28 0.51 33.34
N GLN A 3 -23.58 0.78 34.43
CA GLN A 3 -22.20 1.26 34.38
C GLN A 3 -21.31 0.04 34.06
N GLY A 4 -20.83 -0.07 32.82
CA GLY A 4 -19.80 -1.06 32.46
C GLY A 4 -18.53 -0.80 33.27
N LYS A 5 -17.83 -1.87 33.67
CA LYS A 5 -16.64 -1.76 34.52
C LYS A 5 -15.50 -1.12 33.73
N LYS A 6 -14.68 -0.31 34.40
CA LYS A 6 -13.51 0.35 33.79
C LYS A 6 -12.53 -0.66 33.17
N GLU A 7 -12.41 -1.85 33.76
CA GLU A 7 -11.62 -2.97 33.21
C GLU A 7 -12.15 -3.53 31.88
N GLU A 8 -13.44 -3.36 31.59
CA GLU A 8 -14.04 -3.78 30.31
C GLU A 8 -13.75 -2.78 29.19
N ILE A 9 -13.46 -1.53 29.55
CA ILE A 9 -13.29 -0.41 28.62
C ILE A 9 -11.82 -0.02 28.46
N PHE A 10 -10.90 -0.34 29.35
CA PHE A 10 -9.50 0.11 29.25
C PHE A 10 -8.52 -1.07 29.30
N LEU A 11 -7.54 -1.08 28.38
CA LEU A 11 -6.36 -1.96 28.50
C LEU A 11 -5.46 -1.49 29.66
N GLU A 12 -4.57 -2.36 30.15
CA GLU A 12 -3.61 -2.05 31.25
C GLU A 12 -2.75 -0.81 30.97
N ASN A 13 -2.61 -0.41 29.71
CA ASN A 13 -1.91 0.79 29.27
C ASN A 13 -2.80 2.06 29.22
N SER A 14 -4.00 2.03 29.82
CA SER A 14 -4.95 3.15 29.88
C SER A 14 -5.51 3.62 28.54
N ILE A 15 -5.45 2.78 27.49
CA ILE A 15 -6.13 3.05 26.21
C ILE A 15 -7.57 2.55 26.29
N ALA A 16 -8.54 3.44 26.01
CA ALA A 16 -9.95 3.07 25.90
C ALA A 16 -10.17 2.14 24.69
N GLN A 17 -10.87 1.01 24.91
CA GLN A 17 -11.53 0.16 23.93
C GLN A 17 -12.60 0.97 23.19
N VAL A 18 -12.17 1.80 22.26
CA VAL A 18 -13.05 2.30 21.20
C VAL A 18 -13.07 1.29 20.03
N TYR A 19 -12.13 0.33 20.01
CA TYR A 19 -11.95 -0.61 18.89
C TYR A 19 -11.80 -2.07 19.35
N ARG A 20 -12.53 -2.97 18.67
CA ARG A 20 -12.62 -4.42 18.98
C ARG A 20 -11.36 -5.24 18.66
N LEU A 21 -10.23 -4.62 18.30
CA LEU A 21 -9.02 -5.39 18.01
C LEU A 21 -8.37 -5.83 19.32
N LYS A 22 -8.42 -7.13 19.62
CA LYS A 22 -7.72 -7.75 20.74
C LYS A 22 -6.51 -8.50 20.20
N ILE A 23 -5.32 -8.01 20.48
CA ILE A 23 -4.06 -8.70 20.20
C ILE A 23 -3.25 -8.84 21.49
N SER A 24 -2.42 -9.88 21.59
CA SER A 24 -1.53 -10.06 22.72
C SER A 24 -0.42 -9.00 22.70
N LYS A 25 0.15 -8.70 23.88
CA LYS A 25 1.33 -7.82 23.97
C LYS A 25 2.50 -8.40 23.15
N ALA A 26 2.70 -9.71 23.20
CA ALA A 26 3.76 -10.37 22.44
C ALA A 26 3.60 -10.15 20.92
N PHE A 27 2.38 -10.25 20.40
CA PHE A 27 2.11 -10.00 18.98
C PHE A 27 2.37 -8.52 18.63
N TRP A 28 1.92 -7.58 19.47
CA TRP A 28 2.23 -6.16 19.29
C TRP A 28 3.75 -5.90 19.27
N ASP A 29 4.47 -6.49 20.22
CA ASP A 29 5.91 -6.29 20.37
C ASP A 29 6.68 -6.82 19.15
N LYS A 30 6.24 -7.90 18.49
CA LYS A 30 6.86 -8.38 17.24
C LYS A 30 6.86 -7.33 16.12
N MET A 31 5.79 -6.55 15.99
CA MET A 31 5.67 -5.52 14.96
C MET A 31 6.45 -4.25 15.28
N GLN A 32 6.64 -3.97 16.58
CA GLN A 32 7.31 -2.75 17.03
C GLN A 32 8.79 -2.94 17.32
N THR A 33 9.18 -4.12 17.80
CA THR A 33 10.55 -4.47 18.15
C THR A 33 11.34 -4.70 16.88
N GLY A 34 12.47 -3.99 16.72
CA GLY A 34 13.29 -4.11 15.52
C GLY A 34 12.75 -3.36 14.30
N LYS A 35 11.71 -2.53 14.44
CA LYS A 35 11.32 -1.59 13.39
C LYS A 35 12.41 -0.55 13.16
N ILE A 36 12.51 -0.10 11.93
CA ILE A 36 13.40 0.98 11.53
C ILE A 36 12.78 2.31 11.97
N THR A 37 13.56 3.16 12.62
CA THR A 37 13.16 4.50 13.06
C THR A 37 13.57 5.60 12.08
N GLU A 38 14.53 5.29 11.20
CA GLU A 38 14.93 6.15 10.09
C GLU A 38 13.81 6.28 9.06
N LYS A 39 13.71 7.47 8.45
CA LYS A 39 12.73 7.72 7.38
C LYS A 39 13.28 7.20 6.06
N LEU A 40 13.11 5.89 5.81
CA LEU A 40 13.55 5.25 4.58
C LEU A 40 12.68 5.55 3.36
N ILE A 41 11.43 5.98 3.60
CA ILE A 41 10.44 6.20 2.55
C ILE A 41 9.88 7.60 2.70
N ALA A 42 9.89 8.35 1.59
CA ALA A 42 9.26 9.66 1.51
C ALA A 42 8.13 9.63 0.46
N GLY A 43 6.89 9.80 0.91
CA GLY A 43 5.72 9.95 0.06
C GLY A 43 5.66 11.35 -0.56
N LYS A 44 5.45 11.43 -1.87
CA LYS A 44 5.21 12.65 -2.64
C LYS A 44 3.82 12.63 -3.25
N LEU A 45 3.05 13.68 -3.01
CA LEU A 45 1.71 13.86 -3.57
C LEU A 45 1.82 14.31 -5.04
N GLY A 46 0.99 13.75 -5.92
CA GLY A 46 0.90 14.20 -7.30
C GLY A 46 0.34 15.62 -7.46
N LEU A 47 0.29 16.10 -8.71
CA LEU A 47 -0.09 17.47 -9.03
C LEU A 47 -1.55 17.78 -8.66
N ALA A 48 -1.78 18.87 -7.95
CA ALA A 48 -3.12 19.40 -7.67
C ALA A 48 -3.64 20.17 -8.89
N ILE A 49 -4.15 19.45 -9.89
CA ILE A 49 -4.62 20.00 -11.17
C ILE A 49 -6.07 19.62 -11.46
N GLY A 50 -6.80 20.55 -12.09
CA GLY A 50 -8.23 20.44 -12.41
C GLY A 50 -8.52 19.66 -13.68
N THR A 51 -9.82 19.46 -13.96
CA THR A 51 -10.30 18.71 -15.13
C THR A 51 -9.85 19.30 -16.48
N ASP A 52 -9.49 20.58 -16.49
CA ASP A 52 -8.97 21.30 -17.66
C ASP A 52 -7.56 20.85 -18.08
N PHE A 53 -6.90 19.96 -17.34
CA PHE A 53 -5.61 19.37 -17.73
C PHE A 53 -5.73 17.97 -18.35
N PHE A 54 -6.93 17.38 -18.45
CA PHE A 54 -7.12 16.05 -19.03
C PHE A 54 -7.58 16.11 -20.49
N SER A 55 -6.94 15.30 -21.31
CA SER A 55 -7.34 14.98 -22.67
C SER A 55 -7.51 13.48 -22.82
N ASP A 56 -8.56 13.08 -23.52
CA ASP A 56 -8.76 11.69 -23.94
C ASP A 56 -8.05 11.40 -25.28
N THR A 57 -7.69 12.45 -26.03
CA THR A 57 -6.83 12.34 -27.21
C THR A 57 -5.37 12.51 -26.84
N GLU A 58 -4.50 11.83 -27.60
CA GLU A 58 -3.06 11.86 -27.41
C GLU A 58 -2.48 13.28 -27.47
N THR A 59 -1.61 13.57 -26.49
CA THR A 59 -0.81 14.80 -26.45
C THR A 59 0.65 14.42 -26.16
N GLY A 60 1.54 15.39 -26.03
CA GLY A 60 2.96 15.09 -25.78
C GLY A 60 3.30 14.44 -24.44
N HIS A 61 2.38 14.33 -23.47
CA HIS A 61 2.68 13.72 -22.15
C HIS A 61 1.48 12.93 -21.61
N LYS A 62 1.74 11.72 -21.09
CA LYS A 62 0.74 10.93 -20.37
C LYS A 62 0.47 11.49 -18.97
N LEU A 63 -0.72 11.21 -18.45
CA LEU A 63 -1.19 11.68 -17.15
C LEU A 63 -2.03 10.61 -16.44
N LEU A 64 -1.75 10.37 -15.14
CA LEU A 64 -2.43 9.38 -14.31
C LEU A 64 -3.28 10.00 -13.19
N LYS A 65 -4.44 9.40 -12.96
CA LYS A 65 -5.27 9.51 -11.74
C LYS A 65 -5.38 8.16 -11.03
N GLY A 66 -5.86 8.19 -9.79
CA GLY A 66 -6.09 7.00 -8.98
C GLY A 66 -6.88 5.91 -9.71
N ILE A 67 -7.92 6.26 -10.47
CA ILE A 67 -8.73 5.28 -11.22
C ILE A 67 -7.93 4.56 -12.32
N ASP A 68 -6.83 5.13 -12.80
CA ASP A 68 -6.03 4.59 -13.90
C ASP A 68 -5.11 3.46 -13.45
N ILE A 69 -4.93 3.26 -12.15
CA ILE A 69 -4.08 2.19 -11.62
C ILE A 69 -4.89 1.07 -10.97
N GLY A 70 -4.32 -0.12 -10.96
CA GLY A 70 -4.74 -1.27 -10.17
C GLY A 70 -3.55 -1.81 -9.38
N ARG A 71 -3.78 -2.87 -8.58
CA ARG A 71 -2.65 -3.57 -7.95
C ARG A 71 -1.74 -4.10 -9.05
N TRP A 72 -0.45 -3.87 -8.89
CA TRP A 72 0.64 -4.34 -9.76
C TRP A 72 0.71 -3.73 -11.15
N LYS A 73 -0.29 -2.95 -11.60
CA LYS A 73 -0.26 -2.40 -12.97
C LYS A 73 -0.99 -1.07 -13.16
N ILE A 74 -0.52 -0.32 -14.16
CA ILE A 74 -1.27 0.77 -14.76
C ILE A 74 -2.29 0.16 -15.75
N LYS A 75 -3.57 0.53 -15.62
CA LYS A 75 -4.68 -0.04 -16.40
C LYS A 75 -4.99 0.77 -17.65
N SER A 76 -4.75 2.07 -17.58
CA SER A 76 -5.01 3.07 -18.62
C SER A 76 -4.18 4.32 -18.30
N ASN A 77 -4.21 5.30 -19.19
CA ASN A 77 -3.73 6.65 -18.90
C ASN A 77 -4.64 7.66 -19.60
N ARG A 78 -4.51 8.91 -19.20
CA ARG A 78 -5.01 10.07 -19.95
C ARG A 78 -3.82 10.82 -20.54
N TRP A 79 -4.10 11.94 -21.19
CA TRP A 79 -3.10 12.81 -21.76
C TRP A 79 -3.17 14.20 -21.14
N LEU A 80 -2.01 14.84 -20.99
CA LEU A 80 -1.89 16.16 -20.39
C LEU A 80 -2.19 17.23 -21.44
N LYS A 81 -3.19 18.09 -21.19
CA LYS A 81 -3.40 19.34 -21.93
C LYS A 81 -3.07 20.54 -21.04
N ASN A 82 -3.03 21.74 -21.64
CA ASN A 82 -2.74 22.99 -20.94
C ASN A 82 -1.40 22.99 -20.18
N LYS A 83 -0.40 22.27 -20.70
CA LYS A 83 0.92 22.08 -20.08
C LYS A 83 1.67 23.39 -19.78
N GLN A 84 1.36 24.45 -20.53
CA GLN A 84 1.87 25.82 -20.32
C GLN A 84 1.45 26.45 -18.99
N LYS A 85 0.39 25.94 -18.35
CA LYS A 85 -0.09 26.42 -17.04
C LYS A 85 0.60 25.71 -15.86
N LEU A 86 1.44 24.72 -16.11
CA LEU A 86 2.11 23.94 -15.05
C LEU A 86 3.44 24.56 -14.62
N LYS A 87 3.77 24.36 -13.34
CA LYS A 87 5.13 24.57 -12.82
C LYS A 87 5.98 23.34 -13.13
N TRP A 88 6.68 23.35 -14.26
CA TRP A 88 7.44 22.20 -14.77
C TRP A 88 8.45 21.60 -13.80
N LYS A 89 9.10 22.41 -12.97
CA LYS A 89 9.99 21.92 -11.89
C LYS A 89 9.30 20.91 -10.96
N GLN A 90 8.00 21.03 -10.72
CA GLN A 90 7.23 20.07 -9.93
C GLN A 90 6.89 18.80 -10.73
N VAL A 91 6.71 18.94 -12.04
CA VAL A 91 6.41 17.84 -12.95
C VAL A 91 7.61 16.91 -13.11
N GLU A 92 8.80 17.49 -13.29
CA GLU A 92 10.07 16.78 -13.47
C GLU A 92 10.37 15.77 -12.34
N ALA A 93 9.94 16.07 -11.12
CA ALA A 93 10.09 15.16 -9.98
C ALA A 93 9.38 13.80 -10.18
N PHE A 94 8.39 13.73 -11.09
CA PHE A 94 7.65 12.53 -11.43
C PHE A 94 8.15 11.82 -12.68
N LEU A 95 9.01 12.45 -13.50
CA LEU A 95 9.49 11.91 -14.78
C LEU A 95 10.64 10.90 -14.59
N LYS A 96 10.45 9.95 -13.69
CA LYS A 96 11.36 8.86 -13.37
C LYS A 96 10.58 7.63 -12.93
N PRO A 97 11.14 6.41 -13.08
CA PRO A 97 10.55 5.19 -12.54
C PRO A 97 10.24 5.35 -11.05
N LYS A 98 9.03 4.97 -10.65
CA LYS A 98 8.57 5.15 -9.25
C LYS A 98 7.44 4.18 -8.89
N ILE A 99 7.39 3.80 -7.62
CA ILE A 99 6.20 3.15 -7.08
C ILE A 99 5.13 4.23 -6.87
N ILE A 100 3.90 3.91 -7.26
CA ILE A 100 2.73 4.78 -7.05
C ILE A 100 1.60 4.01 -6.35
N ALA A 101 0.81 4.71 -5.54
CA ALA A 101 -0.37 4.17 -4.88
C ALA A 101 -1.55 5.14 -4.95
N GLN A 102 -2.77 4.61 -4.91
CA GLN A 102 -3.97 5.42 -4.75
C GLN A 102 -3.90 6.17 -3.41
N ARG A 103 -4.14 7.49 -3.44
CA ARG A 103 -4.14 8.30 -2.22
C ARG A 103 -5.29 7.89 -1.31
N LEU A 104 -6.50 7.77 -1.85
CA LEU A 104 -7.66 7.31 -1.08
C LEU A 104 -7.63 5.80 -1.00
N VAL A 105 -7.55 5.27 0.23
CA VAL A 105 -7.56 3.83 0.50
C VAL A 105 -9.01 3.34 0.46
N ALA A 106 -9.26 2.23 -0.23
CA ALA A 106 -10.59 1.64 -0.30
C ALA A 106 -10.94 0.95 1.02
N HIS A 107 -12.12 1.23 1.57
CA HIS A 107 -12.74 0.44 2.63
C HIS A 107 -13.68 -0.60 1.99
N ILE A 108 -13.63 -1.83 2.49
CA ILE A 108 -14.42 -2.95 2.00
C ILE A 108 -15.10 -3.60 3.20
N GLU A 109 -16.43 -3.65 3.20
CA GLU A 109 -17.21 -4.16 4.33
C GLU A 109 -17.41 -5.68 4.31
N ASN A 110 -17.39 -6.30 3.13
CA ASN A 110 -17.69 -7.72 2.93
C ASN A 110 -16.46 -8.50 2.40
N PRO A 111 -16.24 -9.76 2.83
CA PRO A 111 -16.99 -10.51 3.84
C PRO A 111 -16.74 -10.01 5.27
N VAL A 112 -15.63 -9.30 5.51
CA VAL A 112 -15.30 -8.64 6.78
C VAL A 112 -14.78 -7.23 6.52
N PRO A 113 -14.96 -6.27 7.43
CA PRO A 113 -14.43 -4.92 7.26
C PRO A 113 -12.90 -4.88 7.20
N HIS A 114 -12.36 -4.45 6.06
CA HIS A 114 -10.93 -4.27 5.84
C HIS A 114 -10.67 -3.09 4.91
N ILE A 115 -9.39 -2.71 4.77
CA ILE A 115 -8.97 -1.74 3.76
C ILE A 115 -8.16 -2.41 2.68
N LYS A 116 -8.05 -1.75 1.53
CA LYS A 116 -7.24 -2.19 0.42
C LYS A 116 -6.41 -1.05 -0.14
N ILE A 117 -5.10 -1.15 0.06
CA ILE A 117 -4.12 -0.31 -0.63
C ILE A 117 -3.95 -0.83 -2.07
N THR A 118 -3.86 0.08 -3.02
CA THR A 118 -3.68 -0.24 -4.44
C THR A 118 -2.44 0.48 -4.94
N ALA A 119 -1.36 -0.29 -5.15
CA ALA A 119 -0.08 0.22 -5.63
C ALA A 119 0.44 -0.55 -6.87
N CYS A 120 1.21 0.13 -7.71
CA CYS A 120 1.91 -0.44 -8.87
C CYS A 120 3.25 0.25 -9.14
N TYR A 121 4.09 -0.37 -9.97
CA TYR A 121 5.32 0.25 -10.46
C TYR A 121 5.03 1.00 -11.76
N ASP A 122 5.22 2.32 -11.73
CA ASP A 122 5.33 3.12 -12.95
C ASP A 122 6.79 3.14 -13.41
N ARG A 123 7.12 2.27 -14.38
CA ARG A 123 8.45 2.20 -15.00
C ARG A 123 8.70 3.30 -16.04
N GLU A 124 7.65 3.93 -16.57
CA GLU A 124 7.75 4.96 -17.60
C GLU A 124 8.00 6.36 -17.00
N GLY A 125 7.59 6.60 -15.75
CA GLY A 125 7.72 7.90 -15.12
C GLY A 125 6.62 8.86 -15.56
N ILE A 126 5.38 8.37 -15.61
CA ILE A 126 4.21 9.15 -16.04
C ILE A 126 3.85 10.23 -15.00
N ILE A 127 3.43 11.40 -15.48
CA ILE A 127 2.92 12.49 -14.64
C ILE A 127 1.68 12.00 -13.88
N MET A 128 1.58 12.33 -12.59
CA MET A 128 0.46 11.91 -11.76
C MET A 128 -0.23 13.09 -11.07
N THR A 129 -1.52 12.92 -10.81
CA THR A 129 -2.36 13.88 -10.09
C THR A 129 -2.35 13.61 -8.58
N ASN A 130 -2.87 14.56 -7.79
CA ASN A 130 -3.01 14.45 -6.34
C ASN A 130 -3.99 13.37 -5.86
N THR A 131 -4.50 12.51 -6.75
CA THR A 131 -5.22 11.28 -6.39
C THR A 131 -4.28 10.09 -6.23
N LEU A 132 -2.98 10.29 -6.47
CA LEU A 132 -1.90 9.34 -6.35
C LEU A 132 -0.80 9.88 -5.44
N MET A 133 -0.11 8.95 -4.79
CA MET A 133 1.13 9.16 -4.06
C MET A 133 2.24 8.39 -4.78
N SER A 134 3.44 8.96 -4.86
CA SER A 134 4.66 8.25 -5.25
C SER A 134 5.62 8.17 -4.08
N PHE A 135 6.60 7.27 -4.17
CA PHE A 135 7.53 7.02 -3.07
C PHE A 135 8.96 7.19 -3.54
N GLU A 136 9.73 8.00 -2.81
CA GLU A 136 11.18 8.00 -2.89
C GLU A 136 11.70 7.05 -1.82
N LEU A 137 12.58 6.15 -2.25
CA LEU A 137 13.10 5.05 -1.44
C LEU A 137 14.57 5.33 -1.13
N ASP A 138 14.96 5.01 0.10
CA ASP A 138 16.35 4.84 0.48
C ASP A 138 17.03 3.79 -0.42
N GLU A 139 18.32 3.98 -0.72
CA GLU A 139 19.09 3.10 -1.61
C GLU A 139 19.16 1.65 -1.15
N ARG A 140 18.95 1.40 0.16
CA ARG A 140 18.92 0.06 0.75
C ARG A 140 17.59 -0.66 0.51
N ILE A 141 16.58 0.01 -0.06
CA ILE A 141 15.23 -0.50 -0.26
C ILE A 141 14.95 -0.69 -1.75
N PHE A 142 14.71 -1.92 -2.14
CA PHE A 142 14.34 -2.26 -3.52
C PHE A 142 12.87 -1.89 -3.80
N PRO A 143 12.56 -1.30 -4.97
CA PRO A 143 11.19 -0.94 -5.35
C PRO A 143 10.20 -2.11 -5.28
N GLU A 144 10.64 -3.31 -5.64
CA GLU A 144 9.84 -4.52 -5.64
C GLU A 144 9.42 -4.91 -4.21
N PHE A 145 10.33 -4.84 -3.23
CA PHE A 145 9.94 -5.03 -1.84
C PHE A 145 8.90 -4.00 -1.42
N TRP A 146 9.13 -2.71 -1.67
CA TRP A 146 8.20 -1.67 -1.23
C TRP A 146 6.82 -1.83 -1.88
N LEU A 147 6.78 -2.18 -3.16
CA LEU A 147 5.54 -2.48 -3.88
C LEU A 147 4.82 -3.70 -3.29
N ALA A 148 5.53 -4.79 -3.05
CA ALA A 148 4.98 -5.99 -2.43
C ALA A 148 4.43 -5.70 -1.04
N TYR A 149 5.18 -4.94 -0.26
CA TYR A 149 4.85 -4.59 1.11
C TYR A 149 3.57 -3.73 1.18
N LEU A 150 3.49 -2.66 0.38
CA LEU A 150 2.29 -1.82 0.30
C LEU A 150 1.04 -2.60 -0.11
N ASN A 151 1.20 -3.57 -1.00
CA ASN A 151 0.10 -4.41 -1.47
C ASN A 151 -0.22 -5.57 -0.50
N SER A 152 0.55 -5.80 0.56
CA SER A 152 0.32 -6.96 1.45
C SER A 152 -0.90 -6.78 2.36
N SER A 153 -1.45 -7.92 2.78
CA SER A 153 -2.53 -7.99 3.76
C SER A 153 -2.10 -7.41 5.11
N PHE A 154 -0.84 -7.61 5.51
CA PHE A 154 -0.27 -7.02 6.73
C PHE A 154 -0.39 -5.49 6.74
N VAL A 155 0.05 -4.79 5.69
CA VAL A 155 0.04 -3.32 5.68
C VAL A 155 -1.38 -2.77 5.66
N SER A 156 -2.28 -3.44 4.94
CA SER A 156 -3.71 -3.09 4.95
C SER A 156 -4.32 -3.29 6.34
N TRP A 157 -4.09 -4.42 6.99
CA TRP A 157 -4.57 -4.70 8.34
C TRP A 157 -3.98 -3.74 9.37
N TYR A 158 -2.68 -3.48 9.33
CA TYR A 158 -2.00 -2.58 10.25
C TYR A 158 -2.50 -1.14 10.08
N GLY A 159 -2.60 -0.68 8.83
CA GLY A 159 -3.14 0.63 8.50
C GLY A 159 -4.56 0.80 9.02
N TYR A 160 -5.42 -0.19 8.80
CA TYR A 160 -6.80 -0.14 9.25
C TYR A 160 -6.92 -0.04 10.77
N ASN A 161 -6.16 -0.86 11.50
CA ASN A 161 -6.33 -0.94 12.95
C ASN A 161 -5.59 0.15 13.73
N PHE A 162 -4.36 0.49 13.34
CA PHE A 162 -3.48 1.34 14.15
C PHE A 162 -3.29 2.75 13.59
N ILE A 163 -3.37 2.92 12.28
CA ILE A 163 -3.13 4.22 11.63
C ILE A 163 -4.44 4.98 11.47
N TYR A 164 -5.47 4.30 10.96
CA TYR A 164 -6.77 4.89 10.68
C TYR A 164 -7.82 4.62 11.75
N ALA A 165 -7.46 3.88 12.80
CA ALA A 165 -8.37 3.56 13.90
C ALA A 165 -9.74 3.09 13.39
N ARG A 166 -9.73 2.15 12.44
CA ARG A 166 -10.89 1.54 11.78
C ARG A 166 -11.89 2.52 11.19
N ALA A 167 -11.42 3.68 10.69
CA ALA A 167 -12.24 4.62 9.95
C ALA A 167 -12.86 3.96 8.69
N ILE A 168 -14.06 4.41 8.33
CA ILE A 168 -14.78 3.93 7.13
C ILE A 168 -14.48 4.84 5.92
N ARG A 169 -14.21 6.13 6.16
CA ARG A 169 -13.99 7.16 5.13
C ARG A 169 -12.81 8.06 5.49
N GLY A 170 -12.29 8.77 4.49
CA GLY A 170 -11.23 9.77 4.70
C GLY A 170 -9.84 9.17 4.98
N MET A 171 -9.63 7.90 4.63
CA MET A 171 -8.33 7.25 4.76
C MET A 171 -7.43 7.65 3.57
N ASP A 172 -6.73 8.77 3.73
CA ASP A 172 -5.70 9.19 2.79
C ASP A 172 -4.35 8.54 3.13
N LEU A 173 -3.60 8.11 2.12
CA LEU A 173 -2.25 7.53 2.24
C LEU A 173 -1.18 8.62 2.16
N TYR A 174 -1.40 9.76 2.84
CA TYR A 174 -0.39 10.82 2.89
C TYR A 174 0.91 10.35 3.55
N ASN A 175 1.99 11.09 3.30
CA ASN A 175 3.32 10.79 3.83
C ASN A 175 3.33 10.56 5.36
N PHE A 176 2.53 11.32 6.11
CA PHE A 176 2.37 11.15 7.55
C PHE A 176 1.90 9.73 7.95
N TYR A 177 0.98 9.14 7.20
CA TYR A 177 0.45 7.80 7.46
C TYR A 177 1.42 6.71 6.98
N ILE A 178 2.07 6.92 5.83
CA ILE A 178 3.10 6.01 5.32
C ILE A 178 4.24 5.84 6.33
N GLN A 179 4.67 6.94 6.97
CA GLN A 179 5.75 6.93 7.97
C GLN A 179 5.40 6.19 9.27
N GLN A 180 4.15 5.79 9.48
CA GLN A 180 3.72 5.03 10.65
C GLN A 180 3.70 3.52 10.41
N ILE A 181 3.81 3.07 9.15
CA ILE A 181 3.88 1.66 8.81
C ILE A 181 5.23 1.13 9.32
N PRO A 182 5.26 0.09 10.17
CA PRO A 182 6.51 -0.47 10.64
C PRO A 182 7.26 -1.09 9.46
N ILE A 183 8.56 -0.87 9.36
CA ILE A 183 9.43 -1.56 8.39
C ILE A 183 10.47 -2.32 9.22
N PRO A 184 10.57 -3.65 9.11
CA PRO A 184 11.46 -4.45 9.95
C PRO A 184 12.90 -4.36 9.45
N ARG A 185 13.87 -4.30 10.37
CA ARG A 185 15.31 -4.13 10.05
C ARG A 185 15.91 -5.25 9.22
N ASN A 186 15.39 -6.47 9.34
CA ASN A 186 15.84 -7.62 8.56
C ASN A 186 15.65 -7.44 7.04
N ILE A 187 14.90 -6.43 6.59
CA ILE A 187 14.79 -6.11 5.17
C ILE A 187 16.11 -5.70 4.55
N PHE A 188 17.07 -5.20 5.33
CA PHE A 188 18.40 -4.87 4.82
C PHE A 188 19.23 -6.11 4.42
N GLU A 189 18.79 -7.31 4.78
CA GLU A 189 19.39 -8.53 4.26
C GLU A 189 18.97 -8.73 2.80
N GLN A 190 19.94 -8.72 1.88
CA GLN A 190 19.69 -8.86 0.43
C GLN A 190 18.80 -10.08 0.10
N ARG A 191 19.08 -11.23 0.73
CA ARG A 191 18.31 -12.47 0.55
C ARG A 191 16.82 -12.35 0.89
N VAL A 192 16.44 -11.39 1.74
CA VAL A 192 15.05 -11.13 2.09
C VAL A 192 14.38 -10.35 0.96
N GLN A 193 15.03 -9.30 0.45
CA GLN A 193 14.52 -8.50 -0.67
C GLN A 193 14.48 -9.28 -1.99
N ASP A 194 15.42 -10.18 -2.22
CA ASP A 194 15.48 -11.05 -3.41
C ASP A 194 14.20 -11.88 -3.60
N LYS A 195 13.58 -12.33 -2.49
CA LYS A 195 12.30 -13.05 -2.53
C LYS A 195 11.19 -12.19 -3.12
N PHE A 196 11.11 -10.93 -2.70
CA PHE A 196 10.12 -9.99 -3.21
C PHE A 196 10.40 -9.60 -4.67
N ILE A 197 11.66 -9.36 -5.02
CA ILE A 197 12.06 -9.04 -6.41
C ILE A 197 11.58 -10.12 -7.37
N LYS A 198 11.85 -11.39 -7.04
CA LYS A 198 11.42 -12.52 -7.87
C LYS A 198 9.90 -12.57 -8.04
N ILE A 199 9.15 -12.54 -6.94
CA ILE A 199 7.69 -12.68 -6.98
C ILE A 199 7.05 -11.48 -7.71
N VAL A 200 7.52 -10.26 -7.46
CA VAL A 200 6.98 -9.06 -8.11
C VAL A 200 7.26 -9.07 -9.60
N SER A 201 8.45 -9.50 -10.03
CA SER A 201 8.75 -9.65 -11.46
C SER A 201 7.82 -10.65 -12.15
N ASP A 202 7.56 -11.80 -11.52
CA ASP A 202 6.61 -12.79 -12.03
C ASP A 202 5.19 -12.22 -12.14
N ILE A 203 4.72 -11.49 -11.12
CA ILE A 203 3.42 -10.81 -11.15
C ILE A 203 3.37 -9.79 -12.29
N GLU A 204 4.38 -8.90 -12.40
CA GLU A 204 4.44 -7.87 -13.45
C GLU A 204 4.35 -8.48 -14.85
N ASN A 205 5.08 -9.58 -15.10
CA ASN A 205 5.05 -10.31 -16.37
C ASN A 205 3.64 -10.83 -16.69
N ILE A 206 2.94 -11.39 -15.70
CA ILE A 206 1.59 -11.93 -15.89
C ILE A 206 0.58 -10.81 -16.15
N VAL A 207 0.58 -9.76 -15.33
CA VAL A 207 -0.44 -8.70 -15.38
C VAL A 207 -0.30 -7.78 -16.60
N SER A 208 0.89 -7.75 -17.20
CA SER A 208 1.20 -7.03 -18.45
C SER A 208 0.66 -7.73 -19.69
N SER A 209 0.29 -9.01 -19.59
CA SER A 209 -0.26 -9.74 -20.73
C SER A 209 -1.65 -9.23 -21.15
N SER A 210 -1.87 -9.13 -22.46
CA SER A 210 -3.09 -8.53 -23.05
C SER A 210 -4.39 -9.24 -22.63
N ASN A 211 -4.33 -10.56 -22.43
CA ASN A 211 -5.47 -11.39 -22.02
C ASN A 211 -5.62 -11.57 -20.50
N TYR A 212 -4.82 -10.89 -19.66
CA TYR A 212 -4.90 -11.05 -18.20
C TYR A 212 -6.31 -10.85 -17.64
N LYS A 213 -7.02 -9.82 -18.11
CA LYS A 213 -8.36 -9.47 -17.60
C LYS A 213 -9.40 -10.57 -17.83
N THR A 214 -9.23 -11.40 -18.84
CA THR A 214 -10.16 -12.46 -19.23
C THR A 214 -9.63 -13.86 -18.93
N ASN A 215 -8.35 -14.02 -18.62
CA ASN A 215 -7.72 -15.30 -18.31
C ASN A 215 -7.77 -15.58 -16.79
N ILE A 216 -8.60 -16.56 -16.41
CA ILE A 216 -8.81 -16.95 -15.01
C ILE A 216 -7.56 -17.60 -14.41
N GLU A 217 -6.84 -18.43 -15.17
CA GLU A 217 -5.63 -19.12 -14.69
C GLU A 217 -4.55 -18.12 -14.27
N LYS A 218 -4.32 -17.09 -15.09
CA LYS A 218 -3.38 -16.00 -14.78
C LYS A 218 -3.80 -15.21 -13.55
N GLN A 219 -5.10 -14.94 -13.39
CA GLN A 219 -5.59 -14.24 -12.19
C GLN A 219 -5.43 -15.10 -10.93
N THR A 220 -5.66 -16.41 -11.04
CA THR A 220 -5.40 -17.37 -9.95
C THR A 220 -3.92 -17.44 -9.61
N GLN A 221 -3.05 -17.48 -10.61
CA GLN A 221 -1.60 -17.47 -10.41
C GLN A 221 -1.12 -16.20 -9.70
N VAL A 222 -1.64 -15.02 -10.08
CA VAL A 222 -1.33 -13.76 -9.37
C VAL A 222 -1.79 -13.82 -7.91
N LYS A 223 -2.99 -14.34 -7.62
CA LYS A 223 -3.46 -14.51 -6.25
C LYS A 223 -2.57 -15.43 -5.41
N GLU A 224 -2.02 -16.49 -6.02
CA GLU A 224 -1.08 -17.38 -5.33
C GLU A 224 0.23 -16.64 -5.02
N TYR A 225 0.74 -15.83 -5.94
CA TYR A 225 1.89 -14.98 -5.67
C TYR A 225 1.61 -13.91 -4.60
N GLU A 226 0.42 -13.32 -4.59
CA GLU A 226 0.00 -12.39 -3.52
C GLU A 226 0.01 -13.10 -2.15
N LYS A 227 -0.45 -14.34 -2.08
CA LYS A 227 -0.38 -15.16 -0.86
C LYS A 227 1.06 -15.46 -0.44
N GLN A 228 1.95 -15.76 -1.39
CA GLN A 228 3.38 -15.95 -1.10
C GLN A 228 4.03 -14.68 -0.57
N ILE A 229 3.65 -13.51 -1.10
CA ILE A 229 4.08 -12.21 -0.56
C ILE A 229 3.59 -12.07 0.88
N ASP A 230 2.32 -12.33 1.16
CA ASP A 230 1.76 -12.22 2.51
C ASP A 230 2.51 -13.12 3.49
N GLN A 231 2.74 -14.40 3.15
CA GLN A 231 3.54 -15.31 3.98
C GLN A 231 4.97 -14.81 4.20
N THR A 232 5.60 -14.27 3.16
CA THR A 232 6.96 -13.71 3.27
C THR A 232 6.97 -12.49 4.19
N VAL A 233 5.95 -11.62 4.12
CA VAL A 233 5.80 -10.45 5.00
C VAL A 233 5.54 -10.87 6.44
N TYR A 234 4.68 -11.85 6.69
CA TYR A 234 4.45 -12.37 8.04
C TYR A 234 5.73 -12.94 8.66
N GLY A 235 6.54 -13.63 7.85
CA GLY A 235 7.87 -14.10 8.26
C GLY A 235 8.85 -12.99 8.62
N LEU A 236 8.66 -11.75 8.16
CA LEU A 236 9.53 -10.63 8.57
C LEU A 236 9.35 -10.26 10.06
N TYR A 237 8.21 -10.63 10.64
CA TYR A 237 7.82 -10.33 12.01
C TYR A 237 7.74 -11.57 12.89
N ASP A 238 8.16 -12.74 12.38
CA ASP A 238 8.05 -14.03 13.06
C ASP A 238 6.61 -14.33 13.58
N LEU A 239 5.61 -14.02 12.75
CA LEU A 239 4.21 -14.23 13.14
C LEU A 239 3.85 -15.72 13.20
N THR A 240 3.08 -16.09 14.22
CA THR A 240 2.52 -17.44 14.34
C THR A 240 1.27 -17.61 13.48
N GLU A 241 0.86 -18.86 13.26
CA GLU A 241 -0.39 -19.15 12.52
C GLU A 241 -1.61 -18.46 13.12
N ASP A 242 -1.71 -18.39 14.46
CA ASP A 242 -2.83 -17.73 15.13
C ASP A 242 -2.78 -16.20 14.95
N GLU A 243 -1.59 -15.59 14.98
CA GLU A 243 -1.44 -14.16 14.70
C GLU A 243 -1.78 -13.84 13.23
N ILE A 244 -1.46 -14.74 12.31
CA ILE A 244 -1.80 -14.62 10.88
C ILE A 244 -3.32 -14.72 10.68
N LYS A 245 -4.02 -15.63 11.38
CA LYS A 245 -5.50 -15.73 11.29
C LYS A 245 -6.19 -14.44 11.72
N ILE A 246 -5.66 -13.75 12.74
CA ILE A 246 -6.16 -12.43 13.17
C ILE A 246 -5.99 -11.40 12.03
N ILE A 247 -4.85 -11.40 11.33
CA ILE A 247 -4.60 -10.48 10.21
C ILE A 247 -5.55 -10.76 9.04
N GLU A 248 -5.72 -12.03 8.70
CA GLU A 248 -6.53 -12.47 7.57
C GLU A 248 -8.03 -12.45 7.86
N GLY A 249 -8.44 -12.12 9.08
CA GLY A 249 -9.85 -12.06 9.49
C GLY A 249 -10.52 -13.43 9.51
N LYS A 250 -9.75 -14.49 9.77
CA LYS A 250 -10.21 -15.88 9.84
C LYS A 250 -10.66 -16.33 11.23
N ASP A 251 -10.46 -15.49 12.25
CA ASP A 251 -10.90 -15.71 13.64
C ASP A 251 -12.25 -15.04 13.98
N ALA A 252 -13.07 -14.73 12.98
CA ALA A 252 -14.35 -14.04 13.13
C ALA A 252 -15.55 -15.01 13.12
#